data_AF-A0A9D2ME68-F1
#
_entry.id   AF-A0A9D2ME68-F1
#
_cell.length_a   1.000
_cell.length_b   1.000
_cell.length_c   1.000
_cell.angle_alpha   90.00
_cell.angle_beta   90.00
_cell.angle_gamma   90.00
#
_symmetry.space_group_name_H-M   'P 1'
#
loop_
_entity.id
_entity.type
_entity.pdbx_description
1 polymer ?
#
loop_
_entity_poly.entity_id
_entity_poly.type
_entity_poly.pdbx_seq_one_letter_code
_entity_poly.pdbx_strand_id
1 'polypeptide(L)'
;MSETQKYRTLCCREQWLGGIFDKIECRGDALGLADGAYAGAVCLPPVDSGEAGFAWGRLRLLAEVPAEASVRVYARASDQPGWPEREALWGRPLDPDTLERLFGPPAAQTDLLLQKTGRWLWVALELTAGGPEKPRVDGLSLWMAGDHMVDYLPAIYRGQDFTWRYLSIFNTLFQGVEEELDGLPRQLDPASAGDSMVEFLARWLCMEPEQGEEHLRERLGGILEEYETMYTVEGVRRTAARLTGQEPFIIEHFAVDPNDPACRNPALYRRLYGEDPYRFFLLLPQGTFEKQQDMERFIERMGQLTPAETEMELVLLKPCIQLDWHTYLGINSRIGDYIPAAIDDSVTIHYDTTIGGAYE
;
A
#
# COMPACT_ATOMS: atom_id res chain seq x y z
N MET A 1 9.64 13.94 -27.47
CA MET A 1 9.66 12.73 -28.31
C MET A 1 10.02 11.60 -27.40
N SER A 2 9.07 10.67 -27.25
CA SER A 2 8.95 9.65 -26.20
C SER A 2 10.26 8.99 -25.82
N GLU A 3 10.48 8.80 -24.53
CA GLU A 3 11.36 7.75 -24.00
C GLU A 3 11.11 6.49 -24.83
N THR A 4 12.18 5.96 -25.41
CA THR A 4 12.19 4.71 -26.16
C THR A 4 11.58 3.66 -25.26
N GLN A 5 10.35 3.24 -25.57
CA GLN A 5 9.63 2.22 -24.83
C GLN A 5 10.57 0.99 -24.81
N LYS A 6 11.07 0.60 -23.63
CA LYS A 6 12.18 -0.38 -23.51
C LYS A 6 11.71 -1.82 -23.62
N TYR A 7 10.45 -2.05 -23.27
CA TYR A 7 9.75 -3.30 -23.42
C TYR A 7 8.28 -3.01 -23.70
N ARG A 8 7.58 -3.97 -24.31
CA ARG A 8 6.14 -3.88 -24.58
C ARG A 8 5.48 -5.12 -24.03
N THR A 9 4.60 -4.93 -23.05
CA THR A 9 3.84 -6.02 -22.43
C THR A 9 2.39 -5.99 -22.92
N LEU A 10 1.91 -7.16 -23.35
CA LEU A 10 0.51 -7.44 -23.62
C LEU A 10 -0.01 -8.25 -22.43
N CYS A 11 -0.95 -7.70 -21.67
CA CYS A 11 -1.50 -8.34 -20.46
C CYS A 11 -2.97 -8.00 -20.20
N CYS A 12 -3.65 -7.31 -21.12
CA CYS A 12 -5.04 -6.91 -20.96
C CYS A 12 -5.91 -7.42 -22.11
N ARG A 13 -7.18 -7.72 -21.83
CA ARG A 13 -8.15 -8.25 -22.81
C ARG A 13 -8.18 -7.49 -24.13
N GLU A 14 -8.23 -6.17 -24.08
CA GLU A 14 -8.32 -5.31 -25.27
C GLU A 14 -7.14 -5.50 -26.24
N GLN A 15 -5.96 -5.79 -25.69
CA GLN A 15 -4.74 -6.01 -26.45
C GLN A 15 -4.74 -7.38 -27.14
N TRP A 16 -5.43 -8.37 -26.56
CA TRP A 16 -5.58 -9.70 -27.14
C TRP A 16 -6.62 -9.73 -28.27
N LEU A 17 -7.73 -9.01 -28.11
CA LEU A 17 -8.92 -9.09 -28.99
C LEU A 17 -8.66 -8.75 -30.47
N GLY A 18 -7.56 -8.06 -30.80
CA GLY A 18 -7.13 -7.82 -32.18
C GLY A 18 -6.50 -9.04 -32.89
N GLY A 19 -6.44 -10.19 -32.20
CA GLY A 19 -5.89 -11.45 -32.71
C GLY A 19 -6.89 -12.34 -33.45
N ILE A 20 -6.37 -13.39 -34.08
CA ILE A 20 -7.13 -14.47 -34.72
C ILE A 20 -7.14 -15.64 -33.75
N PHE A 21 -8.31 -16.05 -33.29
CA PHE A 21 -8.47 -17.09 -32.28
C PHE A 21 -9.04 -18.37 -32.88
N ASP A 22 -8.46 -19.51 -32.53
CA ASP A 22 -9.01 -20.84 -32.79
C ASP A 22 -8.99 -21.66 -31.50
N LYS A 23 -10.18 -21.95 -30.94
CA LYS A 23 -10.36 -22.71 -29.69
C LYS A 23 -9.61 -22.13 -28.46
N ILE A 24 -9.25 -20.85 -28.52
CA ILE A 24 -8.71 -20.05 -27.42
C ILE A 24 -9.69 -18.92 -27.11
N GLU A 25 -9.86 -18.62 -25.83
CA GLU A 25 -10.71 -17.54 -25.34
C GLU A 25 -9.97 -16.67 -24.32
N CYS A 26 -10.42 -15.43 -24.17
CA CYS A 26 -9.93 -14.53 -23.13
C CYS A 26 -10.76 -14.74 -21.85
N ARG A 27 -10.15 -15.26 -20.78
CA ARG A 27 -10.75 -15.41 -19.44
C ARG A 27 -10.28 -14.26 -18.56
N GLY A 28 -11.10 -13.21 -18.48
CA GLY A 28 -10.65 -11.93 -17.92
C GLY A 28 -9.56 -11.33 -18.81
N ASP A 29 -8.38 -11.12 -18.24
CA ASP A 29 -7.20 -10.59 -18.93
C ASP A 29 -6.24 -11.68 -19.44
N ALA A 30 -6.50 -12.95 -19.15
CA ALA A 30 -5.63 -14.07 -19.55
C ALA A 30 -6.17 -14.82 -20.76
N LEU A 31 -5.27 -15.45 -21.51
CA LEU A 31 -5.59 -16.38 -22.60
C LEU A 31 -5.65 -17.81 -22.06
N GLY A 32 -6.67 -18.55 -22.48
CA GLY A 32 -6.83 -19.97 -22.14
C GLY A 32 -7.56 -20.75 -23.23
N LEU A 33 -7.47 -22.08 -23.15
CA LEU A 33 -8.24 -22.96 -24.03
C LEU A 33 -9.74 -22.83 -23.75
N ALA A 34 -10.55 -22.77 -24.81
CA ALA A 34 -12.00 -22.75 -24.72
C ALA A 34 -12.54 -23.99 -24.00
N ASP A 35 -13.76 -23.90 -23.46
CA ASP A 35 -14.41 -25.03 -22.80
C ASP A 35 -14.56 -26.23 -23.76
N GLY A 36 -14.16 -27.41 -23.28
CA GLY A 36 -14.12 -28.64 -24.09
C GLY A 36 -12.96 -28.77 -25.09
N ALA A 37 -12.11 -27.75 -25.27
CA ALA A 37 -10.92 -27.83 -26.12
C ALA A 37 -9.68 -28.34 -25.36
N TYR A 38 -8.94 -29.23 -26.00
CA TYR A 38 -7.63 -29.77 -25.54
C TYR A 38 -6.44 -29.20 -26.32
N ALA A 39 -6.71 -28.53 -27.45
CA ALA A 39 -5.72 -27.84 -28.24
C ALA A 39 -6.38 -26.62 -28.91
N GLY A 40 -5.62 -25.54 -29.01
CA GLY A 40 -6.06 -24.30 -29.63
C GLY A 40 -4.86 -23.43 -29.95
N ALA A 41 -5.07 -22.45 -30.83
CA ALA A 41 -4.03 -21.51 -31.18
C ALA A 41 -4.59 -20.09 -31.36
N VAL A 42 -3.71 -19.11 -31.18
CA VAL A 42 -4.03 -17.70 -31.35
C VAL A 42 -2.89 -17.01 -32.07
N CYS A 43 -3.22 -16.27 -33.13
CA CYS A 43 -2.29 -15.33 -33.76
C CYS A 43 -2.57 -13.93 -33.22
N LEU A 44 -1.62 -13.37 -32.49
CA LEU A 44 -1.76 -12.05 -31.86
C LEU A 44 -1.83 -10.92 -32.90
N PRO A 45 -2.33 -9.73 -32.53
CA PRO A 45 -2.19 -8.53 -33.35
C PRO A 45 -0.72 -8.20 -33.64
N PRO A 46 -0.42 -7.57 -34.78
CA PRO A 46 0.95 -7.23 -35.14
C PRO A 46 1.50 -6.17 -34.20
N VAL A 47 2.75 -6.35 -33.80
CA VAL A 47 3.47 -5.38 -32.97
C VAL A 47 4.35 -4.53 -33.89
N ASP A 48 4.09 -3.23 -33.93
CA ASP A 48 4.91 -2.24 -34.66
C ASP A 48 6.01 -1.69 -33.74
N SER A 49 7.26 -1.77 -34.18
CA SER A 49 8.39 -1.07 -33.55
C SER A 49 8.56 0.37 -34.04
N GLY A 50 7.97 0.73 -35.17
CA GLY A 50 8.13 2.03 -35.83
C GLY A 50 9.40 2.17 -36.68
N GLU A 51 10.36 1.25 -36.58
CA GLU A 51 11.67 1.32 -37.24
C GLU A 51 11.90 0.17 -38.23
N ALA A 52 12.34 0.48 -39.45
CA ALA A 52 12.73 -0.53 -40.42
C ALA A 52 14.04 -1.21 -40.00
N GLY A 53 14.12 -2.54 -40.15
CA GLY A 53 15.26 -3.35 -39.75
C GLY A 53 15.38 -3.56 -38.24
N PHE A 54 14.32 -3.26 -37.47
CA PHE A 54 14.33 -3.35 -36.01
C PHE A 54 14.65 -4.76 -35.50
N ALA A 55 15.57 -4.87 -34.54
CA ALA A 55 15.99 -6.15 -33.97
C ALA A 55 15.12 -6.53 -32.76
N TRP A 56 14.36 -7.62 -32.88
CA TRP A 56 13.60 -8.22 -31.79
C TRP A 56 14.50 -9.14 -30.98
N GLY A 57 14.76 -8.77 -29.72
CA GLY A 57 15.72 -9.47 -28.86
C GLY A 57 15.13 -10.71 -28.18
N ARG A 58 14.16 -10.50 -27.29
CA ARG A 58 13.63 -11.54 -26.39
C ARG A 58 12.11 -11.44 -26.28
N LEU A 59 11.47 -12.59 -26.09
CA LEU A 59 10.05 -12.72 -25.76
C LEU A 59 9.91 -13.60 -24.52
N ARG A 60 9.12 -13.14 -23.54
CA ARG A 60 8.79 -13.89 -22.33
C ARG A 60 7.28 -14.00 -22.23
N LEU A 61 6.81 -15.21 -21.95
CA LEU A 61 5.44 -15.51 -21.60
C LEU A 61 5.34 -15.62 -20.09
N LEU A 62 4.44 -14.82 -19.51
CA LEU A 62 3.92 -15.04 -18.17
C LEU A 62 2.81 -16.06 -18.32
N ALA A 63 3.16 -17.33 -18.16
CA ALA A 63 2.24 -18.44 -18.37
C ALA A 63 2.35 -19.48 -17.26
N GLU A 64 1.20 -19.97 -16.82
CA GLU A 64 1.08 -21.13 -15.96
C GLU A 64 0.89 -22.36 -16.86
N VAL A 65 1.91 -23.23 -16.89
CA VAL A 65 1.94 -24.42 -17.75
C VAL A 65 1.99 -25.67 -16.86
N PRO A 66 0.86 -26.39 -16.71
CA PRO A 66 0.80 -27.66 -15.99
C PRO A 66 1.69 -28.76 -16.60
N ALA A 67 2.00 -29.81 -15.84
CA ALA A 67 2.93 -30.87 -16.25
C ALA A 67 2.53 -31.63 -17.53
N GLU A 68 1.22 -31.75 -17.80
CA GLU A 68 0.67 -32.39 -19.00
C GLU A 68 0.23 -31.37 -20.07
N ALA A 69 0.67 -30.12 -19.96
CA ALA A 69 0.35 -29.06 -20.91
C ALA A 69 1.62 -28.58 -21.63
N SER A 70 1.43 -27.97 -22.81
CA SER A 70 2.52 -27.28 -23.50
C SER A 70 2.06 -25.99 -24.14
N VAL A 71 2.98 -25.04 -24.22
CA VAL A 71 2.81 -23.78 -24.94
C VAL A 71 3.94 -23.68 -25.94
N ARG A 72 3.59 -23.53 -27.22
CA ARG A 72 4.53 -23.31 -28.31
C ARG A 72 4.38 -21.91 -28.87
N VAL A 73 5.51 -21.26 -29.12
CA VAL A 73 5.59 -19.90 -29.62
C VAL A 73 6.13 -19.91 -31.02
N TYR A 74 5.42 -19.24 -31.90
CA TYR A 74 5.76 -19.02 -33.29
C TYR A 74 5.97 -17.52 -33.49
N ALA A 75 7.06 -17.12 -34.14
CA ALA A 75 7.38 -15.71 -34.30
C ALA A 75 7.98 -15.40 -35.68
N ARG A 76 7.47 -14.35 -36.31
CA ARG A 76 7.93 -13.86 -37.61
C ARG A 76 8.06 -12.35 -37.58
N ALA A 77 9.14 -11.82 -38.15
CA ALA A 77 9.34 -10.38 -38.33
C ALA A 77 9.43 -10.01 -39.82
N SER A 78 9.00 -8.78 -40.16
CA SER A 78 9.10 -8.21 -41.51
C SER A 78 9.08 -6.68 -41.46
N ASP A 79 9.70 -6.02 -42.44
CA ASP A 79 9.59 -4.56 -42.60
C ASP A 79 8.31 -4.13 -43.32
N GLN A 80 7.60 -5.07 -43.94
CA GLN A 80 6.37 -4.76 -44.67
C GLN A 80 5.19 -4.64 -43.71
N PRO A 81 4.34 -3.60 -43.84
CA PRO A 81 3.23 -3.31 -42.92
C PRO A 81 2.02 -4.25 -43.03
N GLY A 82 2.08 -5.22 -43.93
CA GLY A 82 0.99 -6.18 -44.14
C GLY A 82 1.53 -7.58 -44.34
N TRP A 83 0.72 -8.56 -43.92
CA TRP A 83 0.99 -9.97 -44.13
C TRP A 83 -0.29 -10.65 -44.62
N PRO A 84 -0.55 -10.66 -45.95
CA PRO A 84 -1.79 -11.18 -46.54
C PRO A 84 -2.09 -12.64 -46.15
N GLU A 85 -1.05 -13.45 -46.00
CA GLU A 85 -1.18 -14.85 -45.60
C GLU A 85 -1.72 -15.00 -44.18
N ARG A 86 -1.49 -14.03 -43.28
CA ARG A 86 -2.12 -13.97 -41.96
C ARG A 86 -3.59 -13.57 -42.08
N GLU A 87 -3.92 -12.57 -42.90
CA GLU A 87 -5.31 -12.15 -43.06
C GLU A 87 -6.18 -13.29 -43.60
N ALA A 88 -5.61 -14.16 -44.43
CA ALA A 88 -6.24 -15.38 -44.92
C ALA A 88 -6.52 -16.44 -43.84
N LEU A 89 -6.00 -16.30 -42.62
CA LEU A 89 -6.30 -17.18 -41.48
C LEU A 89 -7.64 -16.87 -40.82
N TRP A 90 -8.26 -15.72 -41.11
CA TRP A 90 -9.52 -15.33 -40.47
C TRP A 90 -10.63 -16.36 -40.77
N GLY A 91 -11.22 -16.92 -39.70
CA GLY A 91 -12.27 -17.94 -39.81
C GLY A 91 -11.78 -19.32 -40.28
N ARG A 92 -10.47 -19.57 -40.30
CA ARG A 92 -9.88 -20.89 -40.57
C ARG A 92 -9.29 -21.50 -39.30
N PRO A 93 -9.25 -22.85 -39.19
CA PRO A 93 -8.54 -23.50 -38.10
C PRO A 93 -7.04 -23.14 -38.14
N LEU A 94 -6.45 -22.92 -36.96
CA LEU A 94 -5.03 -22.63 -36.79
C LEU A 94 -4.32 -23.93 -36.39
N ASP A 95 -4.24 -24.86 -37.34
CA ASP A 95 -3.53 -26.12 -37.12
C ASP A 95 -1.99 -25.93 -37.06
N PRO A 96 -1.26 -26.82 -36.36
CA PRO A 96 0.19 -26.69 -36.20
C PRO A 96 0.96 -26.65 -37.53
N ASP A 97 0.53 -27.42 -38.53
CA ASP A 97 1.19 -27.46 -39.84
C ASP A 97 1.07 -26.12 -40.57
N THR A 98 -0.09 -25.46 -40.45
CA THR A 98 -0.34 -24.13 -40.98
C THR A 98 0.53 -23.08 -40.27
N LEU A 99 0.65 -23.14 -38.95
CA LEU A 99 1.51 -22.23 -38.18
C LEU A 99 2.99 -22.44 -38.51
N GLU A 100 3.47 -23.67 -38.56
CA GLU A 100 4.87 -23.98 -38.89
C GLU A 100 5.23 -23.53 -40.31
N ARG A 101 4.33 -23.71 -41.29
CA ARG A 101 4.54 -23.22 -42.66
C ARG A 101 4.64 -21.70 -42.75
N LEU A 102 3.90 -20.97 -41.92
CA LEU A 102 3.81 -19.51 -41.98
C LEU A 102 4.91 -18.82 -41.16
N PHE A 103 5.20 -19.33 -39.97
CA PHE A 103 6.13 -18.73 -39.01
C PHE A 103 7.49 -19.43 -38.95
N GLY A 104 7.59 -20.69 -39.39
CA GLY A 104 8.74 -21.55 -39.19
C GLY A 104 8.63 -22.41 -37.92
N PRO A 105 9.72 -23.07 -37.50
CA PRO A 105 9.68 -24.03 -36.41
C PRO A 105 9.29 -23.37 -35.07
N PRO A 106 8.43 -24.01 -34.25
CA PRO A 106 8.04 -23.49 -32.95
C PRO A 106 9.17 -23.56 -31.92
N ALA A 107 9.14 -22.62 -30.97
CA ALA A 107 9.87 -22.74 -29.71
C ALA A 107 8.93 -23.22 -28.60
N ALA A 108 9.25 -24.33 -27.96
CA ALA A 108 8.47 -24.88 -26.83
C ALA A 108 9.04 -24.41 -25.48
N GLN A 109 9.23 -23.10 -25.34
CA GLN A 109 9.75 -22.47 -24.13
C GLN A 109 8.93 -21.21 -23.84
N THR A 110 8.77 -20.86 -22.56
CA THR A 110 8.11 -19.63 -22.13
C THR A 110 9.04 -18.42 -22.19
N ASP A 111 10.33 -18.63 -22.38
CA ASP A 111 11.34 -17.58 -22.48
C ASP A 111 12.24 -17.88 -23.67
N LEU A 112 12.21 -17.01 -24.68
CA LEU A 112 12.82 -17.27 -25.98
C LEU A 112 13.59 -16.08 -26.53
N LEU A 113 14.74 -16.43 -27.12
CA LEU A 113 15.54 -15.53 -27.93
C LEU A 113 14.98 -15.49 -29.35
N LEU A 114 14.51 -14.33 -29.79
CA LEU A 114 13.87 -14.22 -31.11
C LEU A 114 14.91 -14.13 -32.24
N GLN A 115 15.95 -13.30 -32.06
CA GLN A 115 16.95 -12.98 -33.09
C GLN A 115 16.32 -12.73 -34.48
N LYS A 116 15.18 -12.01 -34.51
CA LYS A 116 14.48 -11.64 -35.76
C LYS A 116 14.62 -10.15 -36.02
N THR A 117 14.70 -9.76 -37.29
CA THR A 117 14.76 -8.36 -37.71
C THR A 117 13.56 -7.98 -38.57
N GLY A 118 13.02 -6.80 -38.34
CA GLY A 118 11.91 -6.21 -39.11
C GLY A 118 11.03 -5.29 -38.26
N ARG A 119 10.44 -4.26 -38.86
CA ARG A 119 9.55 -3.30 -38.20
C ARG A 119 8.35 -3.94 -37.49
N TRP A 120 7.78 -4.98 -38.09
CA TRP A 120 6.57 -5.65 -37.62
C TRP A 120 6.91 -7.03 -37.09
N LEU A 121 6.41 -7.37 -35.90
CA LEU A 121 6.47 -8.71 -35.33
C LEU A 121 5.08 -9.32 -35.23
N TRP A 122 4.94 -10.52 -35.76
CA TRP A 122 3.78 -11.38 -35.54
C TRP A 122 4.17 -12.53 -34.63
N VAL A 123 3.34 -12.77 -33.62
CA VAL A 123 3.49 -13.88 -32.68
C VAL A 123 2.23 -14.72 -32.72
N ALA A 124 2.38 -16.04 -32.79
CA ALA A 124 1.31 -16.98 -32.57
C ALA A 124 1.66 -17.93 -31.42
N LEU A 125 0.64 -18.31 -30.65
CA LEU A 125 0.74 -19.21 -29.52
C LEU A 125 -0.13 -20.43 -29.81
N GLU A 126 0.42 -21.62 -29.61
CA GLU A 126 -0.31 -22.89 -29.62
C GLU A 126 -0.32 -23.44 -28.20
N LEU A 127 -1.50 -23.68 -27.66
CA LEU A 127 -1.72 -24.22 -26.32
C LEU A 127 -2.27 -25.64 -26.47
N THR A 128 -1.68 -26.59 -25.74
CA THR A 128 -2.19 -27.96 -25.67
C THR A 128 -2.25 -28.43 -24.22
N ALA A 129 -3.28 -29.21 -23.90
CA ALA A 129 -3.49 -29.83 -22.60
C ALA A 129 -3.80 -31.33 -22.80
N GLY A 130 -2.94 -32.19 -22.27
CA GLY A 130 -3.15 -33.63 -22.18
C GLY A 130 -3.93 -34.07 -20.93
N GLY A 131 -3.95 -33.21 -19.90
CA GLY A 131 -4.56 -33.47 -18.60
C GLY A 131 -5.80 -32.61 -18.31
N PRO A 132 -6.36 -32.72 -17.08
CA PRO A 132 -7.51 -31.93 -16.64
C PRO A 132 -7.17 -30.44 -16.41
N GLU A 133 -5.91 -30.16 -16.06
CA GLU A 133 -5.41 -28.79 -15.89
C GLU A 133 -4.98 -28.20 -17.24
N LYS A 134 -5.45 -26.99 -17.53
CA LYS A 134 -5.23 -26.31 -18.82
C LYS A 134 -4.16 -25.22 -18.67
N PRO A 135 -3.31 -25.00 -19.68
CA PRO A 135 -2.34 -23.91 -19.66
C PRO A 135 -3.06 -22.56 -19.75
N ARG A 136 -2.49 -21.57 -19.06
CA ARG A 136 -2.99 -20.19 -19.03
C ARG A 136 -1.84 -19.23 -19.32
N VAL A 137 -2.09 -18.23 -20.16
CA VAL A 137 -1.11 -17.16 -20.46
C VAL A 137 -1.67 -15.84 -19.94
N ASP A 138 -1.04 -15.29 -18.92
CA ASP A 138 -1.43 -14.03 -18.28
C ASP A 138 -0.81 -12.82 -18.96
N GLY A 139 0.34 -13.00 -19.63
CA GLY A 139 1.00 -11.90 -20.30
C GLY A 139 2.08 -12.33 -21.28
N LEU A 140 2.40 -11.42 -22.20
CA LEU A 140 3.48 -11.55 -23.15
C LEU A 140 4.30 -10.26 -23.15
N SER A 141 5.58 -10.37 -22.81
CA SER A 141 6.52 -9.25 -22.80
C SER A 141 7.50 -9.38 -23.94
N LEU A 142 7.66 -8.31 -24.71
CA LEU A 142 8.63 -8.16 -25.78
C LEU A 142 9.70 -7.16 -25.35
N TRP A 143 10.96 -7.57 -25.39
CA TRP A 143 12.08 -6.65 -25.19
C TRP A 143 12.56 -6.15 -26.54
N MET A 144 12.55 -4.83 -26.66
CA MET A 144 13.13 -4.10 -27.77
C MET A 144 14.66 -4.14 -27.65
N ALA A 145 15.39 -4.25 -28.77
CA ALA A 145 16.85 -4.14 -28.72
C ALA A 145 17.23 -2.75 -28.18
N GLY A 146 18.04 -2.72 -27.13
CA GLY A 146 18.48 -1.46 -26.50
C GLY A 146 18.82 -1.52 -25.02
N ASP A 147 18.56 -2.63 -24.33
CA ASP A 147 19.01 -2.83 -22.94
C ASP A 147 19.65 -4.22 -22.76
N HIS A 148 20.54 -4.55 -23.68
CA HIS A 148 21.46 -5.66 -23.48
C HIS A 148 22.77 -5.11 -22.95
N MET A 149 23.39 -5.77 -21.97
CA MET A 149 24.65 -5.32 -21.37
C MET A 149 25.77 -5.04 -22.40
N VAL A 150 25.67 -5.65 -23.58
CA VAL A 150 26.56 -5.37 -24.73
C VAL A 150 26.46 -3.94 -25.25
N ASP A 151 25.30 -3.31 -25.22
CA ASP A 151 25.08 -1.96 -25.75
C ASP A 151 25.91 -0.92 -24.96
N TYR A 152 26.18 -1.21 -23.69
CA TYR A 152 27.03 -0.40 -22.81
C TYR A 152 28.54 -0.66 -22.98
N LEU A 153 28.95 -1.71 -23.70
CA LEU A 153 30.38 -1.99 -23.93
C LEU A 153 30.97 -1.08 -25.02
N PRO A 154 32.30 -0.89 -25.09
CA PRO A 154 32.95 -0.24 -26.23
C PRO A 154 32.64 -0.94 -27.57
N ALA A 155 32.61 -0.18 -28.68
CA ALA A 155 32.20 -0.67 -30.01
C ALA A 155 32.94 -1.93 -30.48
N ILE A 156 34.20 -2.10 -30.12
CA ILE A 156 35.04 -3.27 -30.47
C ILE A 156 34.49 -4.60 -29.92
N TYR A 157 33.62 -4.57 -28.91
CA TYR A 157 33.03 -5.76 -28.28
C TYR A 157 31.56 -6.01 -28.68
N ARG A 158 30.89 -5.06 -29.37
CA ARG A 158 29.44 -5.15 -29.65
C ARG A 158 29.04 -6.10 -30.78
N GLY A 159 29.95 -6.40 -31.70
CA GLY A 159 29.67 -7.19 -32.91
C GLY A 159 29.89 -8.70 -32.79
N GLN A 160 30.24 -9.21 -31.61
CA GLN A 160 30.56 -10.63 -31.44
C GLN A 160 29.37 -11.42 -30.88
N ASP A 161 28.89 -12.42 -31.63
CA ASP A 161 27.78 -13.30 -31.23
C ASP A 161 28.04 -13.97 -29.87
N PHE A 162 29.29 -14.41 -29.63
CA PHE A 162 29.68 -15.00 -28.35
C PHE A 162 29.48 -14.04 -27.18
N THR A 163 29.96 -12.79 -27.29
CA THR A 163 29.83 -11.78 -26.23
C THR A 163 28.37 -11.49 -25.94
N TRP A 164 27.55 -11.40 -26.99
CA TRP A 164 26.12 -11.22 -26.84
C TRP A 164 25.49 -12.38 -26.06
N ARG A 165 25.68 -13.62 -26.50
CA ARG A 165 25.10 -14.81 -25.84
C ARG A 165 25.61 -15.03 -24.42
N TYR A 166 26.90 -14.77 -24.17
CA TYR A 166 27.50 -14.89 -22.84
C TYR A 166 26.88 -13.88 -21.86
N LEU A 167 26.72 -12.63 -22.29
CA LEU A 167 26.18 -11.58 -21.43
C LEU A 167 24.65 -11.65 -21.26
N SER A 168 23.92 -12.32 -22.15
CA SER A 168 22.48 -12.53 -21.99
C SER A 168 22.10 -13.26 -20.70
N ILE A 169 22.97 -14.15 -20.20
CA ILE A 169 22.77 -14.85 -18.93
C ILE A 169 22.75 -13.83 -17.77
N PHE A 170 23.74 -12.94 -17.73
CA PHE A 170 23.84 -11.90 -16.71
C PHE A 170 22.75 -10.85 -16.87
N ASN A 171 22.42 -10.49 -18.12
CA ASN A 171 21.34 -9.56 -18.42
C ASN A 171 20.03 -10.01 -17.78
N THR A 172 19.73 -11.31 -17.82
CA THR A 172 18.52 -11.87 -17.19
C THR A 172 18.54 -11.70 -15.67
N LEU A 173 19.69 -11.91 -15.03
CA LEU A 173 19.82 -11.74 -13.58
C LEU A 173 19.65 -10.28 -13.16
N PHE A 174 20.27 -9.36 -13.90
CA PHE A 174 20.17 -7.93 -13.64
C PHE A 174 18.76 -7.40 -13.89
N GLN A 175 18.08 -7.87 -14.95
CA GLN A 175 16.69 -7.52 -15.24
C GLN A 175 15.75 -7.85 -14.08
N GLY A 176 15.92 -9.00 -13.42
CA GLY A 176 15.11 -9.34 -12.25
C GLY A 176 15.29 -8.34 -11.11
N VAL A 177 16.52 -7.88 -10.88
CA VAL A 177 16.82 -6.85 -9.86
C VAL A 177 16.24 -5.49 -10.26
N GLU A 178 16.35 -5.11 -11.54
CA GLU A 178 15.74 -3.87 -12.05
C GLU A 178 14.22 -3.90 -11.90
N GLU A 179 13.56 -5.02 -12.23
CA GLU A 179 12.12 -5.20 -12.04
C GLU A 179 11.72 -5.04 -10.55
N GLU A 180 12.52 -5.60 -9.63
CA GLU A 180 12.30 -5.43 -8.19
C GLU A 180 12.48 -3.96 -7.73
N LEU A 181 13.52 -3.28 -8.22
CA LEU A 181 13.81 -1.88 -7.90
C LEU A 181 12.73 -0.94 -8.46
N ASP A 182 12.28 -1.16 -9.69
CA ASP A 182 11.19 -0.40 -10.32
C ASP A 182 9.86 -0.61 -9.56
N GLY A 183 9.68 -1.79 -8.95
CA GLY A 183 8.53 -2.09 -8.09
C GLY A 183 8.62 -1.50 -6.68
N LEU A 184 9.80 -1.09 -6.22
CA LEU A 184 10.04 -0.66 -4.84
C LEU A 184 9.22 0.57 -4.41
N PRO A 185 9.04 1.63 -5.21
CA PRO A 185 8.21 2.77 -4.82
C PRO A 185 6.78 2.38 -4.42
N ARG A 186 6.20 1.38 -5.10
CA ARG A 186 4.85 0.87 -4.79
C ARG A 186 4.80 0.15 -3.44
N GLN A 187 5.91 -0.45 -3.01
CA GLN A 187 5.99 -1.08 -1.70
C GLN A 187 6.16 -0.06 -0.56
N LEU A 188 6.65 1.14 -0.85
CA LEU A 188 6.83 2.20 0.13
C LEU A 188 5.58 3.07 0.33
N ASP A 189 4.59 2.98 -0.55
CA ASP A 189 3.29 3.65 -0.41
C ASP A 189 2.35 2.80 0.48
N PRO A 190 1.94 3.29 1.68
CA PRO A 190 1.03 2.56 2.57
C PRO A 190 -0.31 2.16 1.93
N ALA A 191 -0.77 2.91 0.92
CA ALA A 191 -2.02 2.61 0.22
C ALA A 191 -1.92 1.39 -0.69
N SER A 192 -0.73 1.10 -1.24
CA SER A 192 -0.51 -0.02 -2.18
C SER A 192 0.34 -1.16 -1.63
N ALA A 193 1.04 -0.95 -0.53
CA ALA A 193 1.88 -1.94 0.12
C ALA A 193 1.06 -3.11 0.71
N GLY A 194 1.69 -4.29 0.80
CA GLY A 194 1.14 -5.43 1.56
C GLY A 194 1.29 -5.22 3.07
N ASP A 195 0.51 -5.97 3.86
CA ASP A 195 0.41 -5.78 5.32
C ASP A 195 1.76 -5.88 6.04
N SER A 196 2.59 -6.86 5.68
CA SER A 196 3.93 -7.03 6.28
C SER A 196 4.87 -5.85 6.03
N MET A 197 4.73 -5.17 4.89
CA MET A 197 5.50 -3.97 4.58
C MET A 197 4.96 -2.75 5.33
N VAL A 198 3.64 -2.64 5.47
CA VAL A 198 3.00 -1.60 6.31
C VAL A 198 3.47 -1.72 7.76
N GLU A 199 3.49 -2.92 8.33
CA GLU A 199 4.02 -3.17 9.67
C GLU A 199 5.51 -2.81 9.78
N PHE A 200 6.30 -3.15 8.76
CA PHE A 200 7.71 -2.78 8.70
C PHE A 200 7.91 -1.26 8.71
N LEU A 201 7.15 -0.53 7.89
CA LEU A 201 7.19 0.94 7.83
C LEU A 201 6.74 1.56 9.16
N ALA A 202 5.66 1.08 9.75
CA ALA A 202 5.18 1.52 11.06
C ALA A 202 6.26 1.34 12.13
N ARG A 203 6.93 0.18 12.17
CA ARG A 203 8.04 -0.07 13.08
C ARG A 203 9.24 0.86 12.84
N TRP A 204 9.54 1.16 11.57
CA TRP A 204 10.63 2.08 11.23
C TRP A 204 10.36 3.50 11.73
N LEU A 205 9.08 3.90 11.76
CA LEU A 205 8.60 5.16 12.33
C LEU A 205 8.23 5.03 13.81
N CYS A 206 8.65 3.98 14.52
CA CYS A 206 8.34 3.79 15.94
C CYS A 206 6.84 3.92 16.29
N MET A 207 5.96 3.54 15.36
CA MET A 207 4.52 3.54 15.56
C MET A 207 4.09 2.18 16.12
N GLU A 208 3.30 2.19 17.19
CA GLU A 208 2.65 0.97 17.68
C GLU A 208 1.26 0.79 17.05
N PRO A 209 0.85 -0.45 16.72
CA PRO A 209 -0.53 -0.74 16.34
C PRO A 209 -1.44 -0.52 17.55
N GLU A 210 -2.19 0.59 17.55
CA GLU A 210 -3.13 0.91 18.64
C GLU A 210 -4.49 0.21 18.44
N GLN A 211 -4.94 0.08 17.18
CA GLN A 211 -6.30 -0.40 16.82
C GLN A 211 -6.32 -1.36 15.61
N GLY A 212 -5.19 -1.98 15.26
CA GLY A 212 -5.08 -2.92 14.13
C GLY A 212 -4.43 -2.31 12.87
N GLU A 213 -4.38 -3.09 11.79
CA GLU A 213 -3.60 -2.77 10.57
C GLU A 213 -4.22 -1.67 9.70
N GLU A 214 -5.55 -1.62 9.58
CA GLU A 214 -6.25 -0.58 8.79
C GLU A 214 -5.98 0.82 9.36
N HIS A 215 -5.97 0.93 10.70
CA HIS A 215 -5.58 2.16 11.39
C HIS A 215 -4.13 2.56 11.12
N LEU A 216 -3.20 1.61 11.02
CA LEU A 216 -1.81 1.91 10.69
C LEU A 216 -1.68 2.51 9.29
N ARG A 217 -2.40 1.96 8.30
CA ARG A 217 -2.37 2.47 6.92
C ARG A 217 -2.85 3.92 6.82
N GLU A 218 -3.99 4.23 7.46
CA GLU A 218 -4.52 5.59 7.50
C GLU A 218 -3.53 6.55 8.18
N ARG A 219 -2.99 6.14 9.33
CA ARG A 219 -2.09 6.97 10.12
C ARG A 219 -0.75 7.22 9.42
N LEU A 220 -0.21 6.22 8.73
CA LEU A 220 1.00 6.37 7.91
C LEU A 220 0.83 7.41 6.79
N GLY A 221 -0.39 7.56 6.25
CA GLY A 221 -0.69 8.58 5.25
C GLY A 221 -0.54 10.02 5.77
N GLY A 222 -0.83 10.27 7.05
CA GLY A 222 -0.76 11.59 7.69
C GLY A 222 0.44 11.79 8.61
N ILE A 223 1.39 10.85 8.62
CA ILE A 223 2.39 10.75 9.68
C ILE A 223 3.33 11.96 9.76
N LEU A 224 3.66 12.58 8.62
CA LEU A 224 4.52 13.76 8.58
C LEU A 224 3.91 14.93 9.36
N GLU A 225 2.62 15.22 9.13
CA GLU A 225 1.89 16.26 9.87
C GLU A 225 1.78 15.93 11.36
N GLU A 226 1.70 14.64 11.71
CA GLU A 226 1.76 14.21 13.11
C GLU A 226 3.10 14.55 13.74
N TYR A 227 4.22 14.20 13.10
CA TYR A 227 5.57 14.44 13.61
C TYR A 227 5.92 15.93 13.70
N GLU A 228 5.50 16.75 12.73
CA GLU A 228 5.79 18.18 12.73
C GLU A 228 5.19 18.90 13.95
N THR A 229 4.07 18.40 14.44
CA THR A 229 3.33 19.03 15.55
C THR A 229 3.37 18.22 16.84
N MET A 230 4.00 17.04 16.86
CA MET A 230 3.97 16.07 17.97
C MET A 230 4.25 16.69 19.34
N TYR A 231 5.28 17.54 19.43
CA TYR A 231 5.73 18.16 20.68
C TYR A 231 5.17 19.58 20.91
N THR A 232 4.05 19.90 20.29
CA THR A 232 3.32 21.15 20.52
C THR A 232 2.09 20.89 21.38
N VAL A 233 1.48 21.95 21.93
CA VAL A 233 0.20 21.84 22.67
C VAL A 233 -0.87 21.13 21.82
N GLU A 234 -0.93 21.41 20.51
CA GLU A 234 -1.87 20.76 19.61
C GLU A 234 -1.53 19.29 19.38
N GLY A 235 -0.25 18.94 19.24
CA GLY A 235 0.19 17.55 19.13
C GLY A 235 -0.11 16.72 20.36
N VAL A 236 0.11 17.28 21.55
CA VAL A 236 -0.23 16.66 22.84
C VAL A 236 -1.76 16.47 22.96
N ARG A 237 -2.53 17.51 22.62
CA ARG A 237 -4.01 17.46 22.59
C ARG A 237 -4.51 16.35 21.68
N ARG A 238 -4.07 16.34 20.42
CA ARG A 238 -4.44 15.34 19.41
C ARG A 238 -4.04 13.93 19.82
N THR A 239 -2.85 13.77 20.40
CA THR A 239 -2.37 12.47 20.90
C THR A 239 -3.26 11.94 22.03
N ALA A 240 -3.57 12.79 23.02
CA ALA A 240 -4.44 12.40 24.12
C ALA A 240 -5.88 12.13 23.65
N ALA A 241 -6.40 12.92 22.71
CA ALA A 241 -7.69 12.67 22.08
C ALA A 241 -7.71 11.33 21.32
N ARG A 242 -6.65 11.00 20.57
CA ARG A 242 -6.53 9.70 19.88
C ARG A 242 -6.52 8.53 20.87
N LEU A 243 -5.76 8.64 21.95
CA LEU A 243 -5.61 7.56 22.93
C LEU A 243 -6.85 7.33 23.81
N THR A 244 -7.66 8.37 24.02
CA THR A 244 -8.80 8.33 24.97
C THR A 244 -10.17 8.47 24.31
N GLY A 245 -10.23 8.93 23.06
CA GLY A 245 -11.47 9.30 22.38
C GLY A 245 -12.15 10.56 22.95
N GLN A 246 -11.49 11.30 23.84
CA GLN A 246 -12.02 12.49 24.50
C GLN A 246 -11.14 13.70 24.21
N GLU A 247 -11.74 14.84 23.92
CA GLU A 247 -11.00 16.10 23.75
C GLU A 247 -10.48 16.61 25.10
N PRO A 248 -9.14 16.72 25.30
CA PRO A 248 -8.58 17.18 26.55
C PRO A 248 -8.46 18.71 26.60
N PHE A 249 -8.53 19.26 27.82
CA PHE A 249 -8.08 20.62 28.08
C PHE A 249 -6.63 20.60 28.59
N ILE A 250 -5.82 21.53 28.13
CA ILE A 250 -4.42 21.66 28.55
C ILE A 250 -4.26 23.01 29.24
N ILE A 251 -3.65 23.00 30.42
CA ILE A 251 -3.27 24.19 31.17
C ILE A 251 -1.75 24.17 31.35
N GLU A 252 -1.08 25.17 30.77
CA GLU A 252 0.36 25.36 30.93
C GLU A 252 0.64 26.24 32.16
N HIS A 253 1.81 26.04 32.79
CA HIS A 253 2.17 26.74 34.02
C HIS A 253 2.01 28.26 33.94
N PHE A 254 2.46 28.89 32.84
CA PHE A 254 2.40 30.35 32.72
C PHE A 254 0.98 30.93 32.77
N ALA A 255 -0.05 30.14 32.46
CA ALA A 255 -1.44 30.57 32.55
C ALA A 255 -1.98 30.57 33.99
N VAL A 256 -1.29 29.85 34.89
CA VAL A 256 -1.68 29.61 36.28
C VAL A 256 -0.52 29.82 37.25
N ASP A 257 0.45 30.67 36.90
CA ASP A 257 1.61 30.93 37.75
C ASP A 257 1.15 31.59 39.07
N PRO A 258 1.35 30.93 40.24
CA PRO A 258 0.97 31.50 41.52
C PRO A 258 1.80 32.73 41.92
N ASN A 259 2.93 32.96 41.27
CA ASN A 259 3.84 34.07 41.53
C ASN A 259 3.62 35.24 40.57
N ASP A 260 2.72 35.12 39.58
CA ASP A 260 2.31 36.23 38.74
C ASP A 260 1.70 37.34 39.63
N PRO A 261 2.16 38.61 39.52
CA PRO A 261 1.59 39.74 40.24
C PRO A 261 0.07 39.93 40.03
N ALA A 262 -0.48 39.48 38.91
CA ALA A 262 -1.90 39.52 38.59
C ALA A 262 -2.71 38.37 39.22
N CYS A 263 -2.04 37.36 39.81
CA CYS A 263 -2.70 36.22 40.44
C CYS A 263 -3.50 36.66 41.67
N ARG A 264 -4.83 36.53 41.59
CA ARG A 264 -5.74 36.96 42.67
C ARG A 264 -5.66 36.09 43.92
N ASN A 265 -5.35 34.80 43.77
CA ASN A 265 -5.30 33.85 44.87
C ASN A 265 -4.10 32.89 44.74
N PRO A 266 -2.88 33.36 45.05
CA PRO A 266 -1.66 32.55 44.98
C PRO A 266 -1.70 31.27 45.80
N ALA A 267 -2.33 31.30 46.98
CA ALA A 267 -2.41 30.14 47.86
C ALA A 267 -3.23 29.00 47.24
N LEU A 268 -4.33 29.32 46.57
CA LEU A 268 -5.14 28.34 45.85
C LEU A 268 -4.40 27.78 44.64
N TYR A 269 -3.75 28.63 43.86
CA TYR A 269 -3.05 28.21 42.64
C TYR A 269 -1.86 27.30 42.96
N ARG A 270 -1.07 27.61 44.00
CA ARG A 270 -0.03 26.67 44.50
C ARG A 270 -0.59 25.32 44.89
N ARG A 271 -1.79 25.28 45.48
CA ARG A 271 -2.42 24.03 45.90
C ARG A 271 -2.89 23.18 44.71
N LEU A 272 -3.41 23.82 43.68
CA LEU A 272 -4.00 23.13 42.51
C LEU A 272 -2.98 22.83 41.41
N TYR A 273 -2.02 23.71 41.19
CA TYR A 273 -1.10 23.66 40.04
C TYR A 273 0.39 23.64 40.44
N GLY A 274 0.70 23.72 41.74
CA GLY A 274 2.08 23.74 42.22
C GLY A 274 2.86 25.00 41.80
N GLU A 275 4.18 24.88 41.82
CA GLU A 275 5.12 25.97 41.47
C GLU A 275 6.12 25.57 40.38
N ASP A 276 6.03 24.34 39.85
CA ASP A 276 6.98 23.83 38.85
C ASP A 276 6.67 24.41 37.46
N PRO A 277 7.57 25.21 36.85
CA PRO A 277 7.35 25.80 35.55
C PRO A 277 7.42 24.80 34.40
N TYR A 278 7.99 23.61 34.63
CA TYR A 278 8.13 22.56 33.62
C TYR A 278 6.93 21.60 33.59
N ARG A 279 5.90 21.87 34.39
CA ARG A 279 4.71 21.05 34.46
C ARG A 279 3.53 21.66 33.71
N PHE A 280 2.80 20.81 32.99
CA PHE A 280 1.51 21.16 32.42
C PHE A 280 0.44 20.16 32.88
N PHE A 281 -0.81 20.61 32.85
CA PHE A 281 -1.95 19.83 33.32
C PHE A 281 -2.80 19.41 32.13
N LEU A 282 -3.07 18.12 32.04
CA LEU A 282 -3.96 17.53 31.05
C LEU A 282 -5.27 17.13 31.74
N LEU A 283 -6.35 17.80 31.39
CA LEU A 283 -7.65 17.67 32.03
C LEU A 283 -8.57 16.82 31.15
N LEU A 284 -9.08 15.74 31.73
CA LEU A 284 -10.00 14.80 31.06
C LEU A 284 -11.23 14.55 31.94
N PRO A 285 -12.41 14.22 31.38
CA PRO A 285 -13.57 13.83 32.17
C PRO A 285 -13.29 12.62 33.08
N GLN A 286 -13.88 12.58 34.28
CA GLN A 286 -13.67 11.46 35.22
C GLN A 286 -14.05 10.08 34.63
N GLY A 287 -15.02 10.02 33.71
CA GLY A 287 -15.45 8.79 33.04
C GLY A 287 -14.58 8.34 31.87
N THR A 288 -13.43 8.98 31.63
CA THR A 288 -12.57 8.65 30.47
C THR A 288 -11.95 7.25 30.58
N PHE A 289 -11.65 6.79 31.79
CA PHE A 289 -11.06 5.48 32.04
C PHE A 289 -12.00 4.64 32.89
N GLU A 290 -12.41 3.47 32.40
CA GLU A 290 -13.25 2.54 33.17
C GLU A 290 -12.45 1.82 34.26
N LYS A 291 -11.18 1.50 33.97
CA LYS A 291 -10.28 0.77 34.86
C LYS A 291 -9.02 1.58 35.13
N GLN A 292 -8.47 1.39 36.32
CA GLN A 292 -7.20 2.01 36.71
C GLN A 292 -6.04 1.59 35.78
N GLN A 293 -6.04 0.36 35.28
CA GLN A 293 -5.04 -0.14 34.34
C GLN A 293 -5.01 0.65 33.01
N ASP A 294 -6.18 1.08 32.52
CA ASP A 294 -6.28 1.85 31.27
C ASP A 294 -5.69 3.25 31.47
N MET A 295 -5.93 3.85 32.64
CA MET A 295 -5.34 5.12 33.04
C MET A 295 -3.82 5.04 33.19
N GLU A 296 -3.30 3.98 33.83
CA GLU A 296 -1.85 3.77 34.00
C GLU A 296 -1.17 3.60 32.64
N ARG A 297 -1.75 2.81 31.73
CA ARG A 297 -1.25 2.65 30.35
C ARG A 297 -1.27 3.96 29.56
N PHE A 298 -2.31 4.78 29.75
CA PHE A 298 -2.39 6.10 29.13
C PHE A 298 -1.26 7.02 29.62
N ILE A 299 -1.03 7.08 30.93
CA ILE A 299 0.04 7.91 31.53
C ILE A 299 1.41 7.46 31.00
N GLU A 300 1.66 6.15 30.96
CA GLU A 300 2.91 5.60 30.41
C GLU A 300 3.13 6.00 28.95
N ARG A 301 2.10 5.86 28.11
CA ARG A 301 2.16 6.24 26.69
C ARG A 301 2.38 7.74 26.50
N MET A 302 1.64 8.56 27.24
CA MET A 302 1.82 10.02 27.18
C MET A 302 3.23 10.42 27.61
N GLY A 303 3.81 9.78 28.63
CA GLY A 303 5.18 10.08 29.07
C GLY A 303 6.26 9.85 28.01
N GLN A 304 6.00 9.00 27.01
CA GLN A 304 6.90 8.79 25.86
C GLN A 304 6.71 9.83 24.76
N LEU A 305 5.56 10.51 24.75
CA LEU A 305 5.12 11.45 23.71
C LEU A 305 5.12 12.90 24.20
N THR A 306 5.36 13.13 25.50
CA THR A 306 5.54 14.46 26.08
C THR A 306 6.82 15.12 25.58
N PRO A 307 6.80 16.45 25.36
CA PRO A 307 8.02 17.20 25.06
C PRO A 307 9.11 16.97 26.12
N ALA A 308 10.36 16.95 25.68
CA ALA A 308 11.50 16.81 26.58
C ALA A 308 11.50 17.92 27.63
N GLU A 309 11.97 17.58 28.85
CA GLU A 309 12.03 18.49 30.00
C GLU A 309 10.67 19.06 30.46
N THR A 310 9.56 18.40 30.08
CA THR A 310 8.23 18.73 30.61
C THR A 310 7.59 17.54 31.31
N GLU A 311 6.82 17.81 32.37
CA GLU A 311 6.02 16.82 33.08
C GLU A 311 4.53 17.03 32.84
N MET A 312 3.82 15.96 32.47
CA MET A 312 2.36 15.97 32.38
C MET A 312 1.75 15.55 33.71
N GLU A 313 0.82 16.35 34.23
CA GLU A 313 -0.06 15.96 35.34
C GLU A 313 -1.49 15.74 34.83
N LEU A 314 -2.01 14.52 34.99
CA LEU A 314 -3.37 14.17 34.61
C LEU A 314 -4.36 14.59 35.70
N VAL A 315 -5.38 15.38 35.34
CA VAL A 315 -6.46 15.81 36.23
C VAL A 315 -7.80 15.31 35.70
N LEU A 316 -8.43 14.41 36.46
CA LEU A 316 -9.77 13.90 36.13
C LEU A 316 -10.88 14.81 36.68
N LEU A 317 -11.60 15.45 35.77
CA LEU A 317 -12.67 16.40 36.07
C LEU A 317 -13.95 15.68 36.46
N LYS A 318 -14.32 15.83 37.74
CA LYS A 318 -15.61 15.36 38.25
C LYS A 318 -16.73 16.30 37.81
N PRO A 319 -17.88 15.79 37.37
CA PRO A 319 -19.02 16.61 36.95
C PRO A 319 -19.80 17.13 38.17
N CYS A 320 -19.23 18.07 38.93
CA CYS A 320 -19.84 18.63 40.14
C CYS A 320 -19.46 20.11 40.35
N ILE A 321 -20.03 20.73 41.39
CA ILE A 321 -19.60 22.06 41.85
C ILE A 321 -18.87 21.87 43.18
N GLN A 322 -17.55 21.96 43.15
CA GLN A 322 -16.72 21.95 44.35
C GLN A 322 -15.81 23.19 44.38
N LEU A 323 -16.00 24.03 45.40
CA LEU A 323 -15.20 25.25 45.59
C LEU A 323 -13.75 24.90 45.92
N ASP A 324 -12.83 25.76 45.47
CA ASP A 324 -11.38 25.63 45.62
C ASP A 324 -10.76 24.34 45.03
N TRP A 325 -11.49 23.61 44.17
CA TRP A 325 -10.99 22.42 43.46
C TRP A 325 -10.97 22.67 41.94
N HIS A 326 -10.53 21.67 41.15
CA HIS A 326 -10.59 21.67 39.69
C HIS A 326 -12.03 21.63 39.16
N THR A 327 -12.74 22.73 39.38
CA THR A 327 -14.12 22.98 38.96
C THR A 327 -14.12 24.21 38.06
N TYR A 328 -14.34 24.01 36.77
CA TYR A 328 -14.30 25.04 35.75
C TYR A 328 -15.71 25.28 35.20
N LEU A 329 -16.11 26.55 35.14
CA LEU A 329 -17.42 26.96 34.65
C LEU A 329 -17.56 26.60 33.17
N GLY A 330 -18.68 25.98 32.79
CA GLY A 330 -18.94 25.57 31.40
C GLY A 330 -18.21 24.30 30.95
N ILE A 331 -17.36 23.71 31.79
CA ILE A 331 -16.64 22.47 31.50
C ILE A 331 -17.21 21.32 32.34
N ASN A 332 -16.91 21.30 33.64
CA ASN A 332 -17.34 20.23 34.56
C ASN A 332 -18.25 20.72 35.69
N SER A 333 -18.51 22.02 35.78
CA SER A 333 -19.48 22.57 36.73
C SER A 333 -20.89 22.09 36.37
N ARG A 334 -21.42 21.14 37.14
CA ARG A 334 -22.82 20.68 37.05
C ARG A 334 -23.49 20.79 38.40
N ILE A 335 -24.72 21.31 38.39
CA ILE A 335 -25.61 21.21 39.55
C ILE A 335 -26.08 19.76 39.58
N GLY A 336 -25.89 19.09 40.72
CA GLY A 336 -26.22 17.67 40.87
C GLY A 336 -27.68 17.37 40.51
N ASP A 337 -27.91 16.20 39.94
CA ASP A 337 -29.26 15.66 39.79
C ASP A 337 -29.80 15.22 41.15
N TYR A 338 -31.13 15.30 41.32
CA TYR A 338 -31.80 14.87 42.54
C TYR A 338 -31.66 13.35 42.70
N ILE A 339 -30.76 12.90 43.58
CA ILE A 339 -30.66 11.50 43.98
C ILE A 339 -31.49 11.35 45.27
N PRO A 340 -32.66 10.66 45.23
CA PRO A 340 -33.41 10.38 46.45
C PRO A 340 -32.56 9.44 47.33
N ALA A 341 -31.96 10.00 48.38
CA ALA A 341 -31.23 9.23 49.37
C ALA A 341 -32.22 8.67 50.41
N ALA A 342 -32.33 7.35 50.50
CA ALA A 342 -32.85 6.69 51.68
C ALA A 342 -31.70 6.52 52.67
N ILE A 343 -31.90 6.94 53.93
CA ILE A 343 -30.89 6.74 54.99
C ILE A 343 -30.88 5.25 55.34
N ASP A 344 -29.87 4.52 54.87
CA ASP A 344 -29.49 3.20 55.37
C ASP A 344 -28.02 3.19 55.79
N ASP A 345 -27.58 2.16 56.50
CA ASP A 345 -26.21 2.04 57.06
C ASP A 345 -25.11 1.88 55.97
N SER A 346 -25.46 1.91 54.68
CA SER A 346 -24.53 1.71 53.55
C SER A 346 -24.38 2.94 52.63
N VAL A 347 -25.23 3.96 52.77
CA VAL A 347 -25.21 5.14 51.90
C VAL A 347 -24.34 6.25 52.48
N THR A 348 -23.31 6.66 51.72
CA THR A 348 -22.49 7.84 52.03
C THR A 348 -23.07 9.06 51.32
N ILE A 349 -23.41 10.12 52.07
CA ILE A 349 -23.90 11.39 51.49
C ILE A 349 -22.74 12.07 50.74
N HIS A 350 -22.93 12.35 49.45
CA HIS A 350 -21.96 13.07 48.64
C HIS A 350 -22.10 14.60 48.83
N TYR A 351 -21.01 15.35 48.64
CA TYR A 351 -20.96 16.80 48.92
C TYR A 351 -21.93 17.66 48.08
N ASP A 352 -22.46 17.11 47.00
CA ASP A 352 -23.41 17.69 46.05
C ASP A 352 -24.86 17.23 46.29
N THR A 353 -25.12 16.48 47.36
CA THR A 353 -26.48 16.03 47.72
C THR A 353 -27.31 17.21 48.23
N THR A 354 -28.27 17.66 47.44
CA THR A 354 -29.27 18.65 47.88
C THR A 354 -30.34 17.96 48.73
N ILE A 355 -30.34 18.22 50.04
CA ILE A 355 -31.39 17.76 50.95
C ILE A 355 -32.60 18.68 50.82
N GLY A 356 -33.56 18.26 49.99
CA GLY A 356 -34.86 18.94 49.81
C GLY A 356 -35.99 18.10 50.40
N GLY A 357 -36.71 18.65 51.39
CA GLY A 357 -37.91 18.02 51.93
C GLY A 357 -39.01 17.97 50.86
N ALA A 358 -39.62 16.79 50.70
CA ALA A 358 -40.87 16.67 49.95
C ALA A 358 -41.93 17.47 50.70
N TYR A 359 -42.41 18.56 50.11
CA TYR A 359 -43.67 19.15 50.55
C TYR A 359 -44.78 18.21 50.05
N GLU A 360 -45.50 17.59 51.00
CA GLU A 360 -46.71 16.80 50.77
C GLU A 360 -47.81 17.60 50.05
#